data_AF-A0A075HRY5-F1
#
_entry.id   AF-A0A075HRY5-F1
#
_cell.length_a   1.000
_cell.length_b   1.000
_cell.length_c   1.000
_cell.angle_alpha   90.00
_cell.angle_beta   90.00
_cell.angle_gamma   90.00
#
_symmetry.space_group_name_H-M   'P 1'
#
loop_
_entity.id
_entity.type
_entity.pdbx_description
1 polymer ?
#
loop_
_entity_poly.entity_id
_entity_poly.type
_entity_poly.pdbx_seq_one_letter_code
_entity_poly.pdbx_strand_id
1 'polypeptide(L)'
;MALESTRLAANKTLEKTTGETGYNSRLRVYPHVRLRENKTIAAAGADRLSEGMRRAFGKANSLAVRARQGQVIMEMNVDKEHLEAAKSALRKACVKLPGTPSINFFENKKVENLS
;
A
#
# COMPACT_ATOMS: atom_id res chain seq x y z
N MET A 1 4.78 4.44 4.25
CA MET A 1 4.08 3.89 5.43
C MET A 1 2.79 3.18 5.03
N ALA A 2 1.89 3.78 4.24
CA ALA A 2 0.60 3.19 3.85
C ALA A 2 0.70 1.77 3.23
N LEU A 3 1.52 1.57 2.19
CA LEU A 3 1.65 0.25 1.51
C LEU A 3 2.05 -0.88 2.47
N GLU A 4 3.01 -0.62 3.36
CA GLU A 4 3.49 -1.62 4.29
C GLU A 4 2.44 -1.94 5.36
N SER A 5 1.72 -0.92 5.83
CA SER A 5 0.58 -1.12 6.72
C SER A 5 -0.55 -1.91 6.06
N THR A 6 -0.83 -1.67 4.77
CA THR A 6 -1.79 -2.45 3.97
C THR A 6 -1.37 -3.91 3.89
N ARG A 7 -0.10 -4.17 3.53
CA ARG A 7 0.46 -5.53 3.43
C ARG A 7 0.35 -6.27 4.77
N LEU A 8 0.80 -5.64 5.85
CA LEU A 8 0.76 -6.24 7.19
C LEU A 8 -0.68 -6.53 7.64
N ALA A 9 -1.62 -5.60 7.41
CA ALA A 9 -3.02 -5.77 7.79
C ALA A 9 -3.70 -6.91 7.03
N ALA A 10 -3.45 -7.02 5.72
CA ALA A 10 -3.97 -8.10 4.89
C ALA A 10 -3.39 -9.46 5.34
N ASN A 11 -2.06 -9.57 5.42
CA ASN A 11 -1.37 -10.82 5.73
C ASN A 11 -1.73 -11.32 7.12
N LYS A 12 -1.61 -10.47 8.16
CA LYS A 12 -1.92 -10.85 9.54
C LYS A 12 -3.39 -11.24 9.76
N THR A 13 -4.31 -10.73 8.93
CA THR A 13 -5.72 -11.12 9.01
C THR A 13 -5.94 -12.48 8.37
N LEU A 14 -5.37 -12.72 7.20
CA LEU A 14 -5.58 -13.96 6.45
C LEU A 14 -4.84 -15.15 7.06
N GLU A 15 -3.61 -14.93 7.53
CA GLU A 15 -2.76 -15.94 8.15
C GLU A 15 -3.43 -16.62 9.36
N LYS A 16 -4.28 -15.89 10.10
CA LYS A 16 -5.07 -16.45 11.21
C LYS A 16 -6.06 -17.54 10.77
N THR A 17 -6.48 -17.51 9.50
CA THR A 17 -7.48 -18.43 8.96
C THR A 17 -6.83 -19.50 8.09
N THR A 18 -5.87 -19.13 7.24
CA THR A 18 -5.25 -20.03 6.26
C THR A 18 -3.93 -20.66 6.74
N GLY A 19 -3.40 -20.19 7.87
CA GLY A 19 -2.00 -20.45 8.24
C GLY A 19 -1.01 -19.71 7.32
N GLU A 20 0.28 -19.95 7.56
CA GLU A 20 1.37 -19.26 6.85
C GLU A 20 1.52 -19.71 5.39
N THR A 21 1.20 -20.98 5.09
CA THR A 21 1.37 -21.58 3.75
C THR A 21 0.11 -21.58 2.89
N GLY A 22 -1.06 -21.26 3.46
CA GLY A 22 -2.36 -21.35 2.78
C GLY A 22 -2.70 -20.16 1.86
N TYR A 23 -1.75 -19.24 1.62
CA TYR A 23 -1.96 -18.11 0.71
C TYR A 23 -0.65 -17.57 0.14
N ASN A 24 -0.75 -16.87 -0.99
CA ASN A 24 0.34 -16.08 -1.55
C ASN A 24 -0.12 -14.62 -1.69
N SER A 25 0.63 -13.68 -1.13
CA SER A 25 0.34 -12.24 -1.21
C SER A 25 1.43 -11.52 -1.98
N ARG A 26 1.04 -10.63 -2.90
CA ARG A 26 1.99 -9.84 -3.69
C ARG A 26 1.58 -8.38 -3.74
N LEU A 27 2.50 -7.50 -3.36
CA LEU A 27 2.38 -6.07 -3.63
C LEU A 27 2.80 -5.82 -5.08
N ARG A 28 1.93 -5.18 -5.87
CA ARG A 28 2.18 -4.92 -7.31
C ARG A 28 2.80 -3.55 -7.58
N VAL A 29 2.66 -2.61 -6.64
CA VAL A 29 3.17 -1.25 -6.78
C VAL A 29 4.40 -1.00 -5.93
N TYR A 30 5.35 -0.24 -6.48
CA TYR A 30 6.60 0.11 -5.81
C TYR A 30 6.76 1.64 -5.70
N PRO A 31 7.24 2.14 -4.55
CA PRO A 31 7.28 3.58 -4.30
C PRO A 31 8.54 4.21 -4.92
N HIS A 32 8.45 4.58 -6.20
CA HIS A 32 9.56 5.19 -6.94
C HIS A 32 9.59 6.73 -6.88
N VAL A 33 8.50 7.38 -6.45
CA VAL A 33 8.40 8.85 -6.46
C VAL A 33 9.02 9.41 -5.18
N ARG A 34 10.06 10.26 -5.30
CA ARG A 34 10.60 10.99 -4.15
C ARG A 34 9.77 12.25 -3.85
N LEU A 35 9.21 12.32 -2.66
CA LEU A 35 8.58 13.52 -2.12
C LEU A 35 9.64 14.40 -1.47
N ARG A 36 9.58 15.70 -1.76
CA ARG A 36 10.46 16.73 -1.19
C ARG A 36 9.66 17.66 -0.32
N GLU A 37 10.27 18.10 0.77
CA GLU A 37 9.65 18.99 1.74
C GLU A 37 10.61 20.13 2.07
N ASN A 38 10.09 21.36 2.06
CA ASN A 38 10.78 22.52 2.61
C ASN A 38 10.38 22.67 4.08
N LYS A 39 11.21 22.14 4.99
CA LYS A 39 10.89 22.12 6.42
C LYS A 39 11.06 23.52 7.01
N THR A 40 9.96 24.09 7.49
CA THR A 40 9.95 25.33 8.27
C THR A 40 10.17 25.01 9.74
N ILE A 41 10.92 25.88 10.43
CA ILE A 41 11.15 25.75 11.87
C ILE A 41 9.85 26.15 12.58
N ALA A 42 9.24 25.24 13.33
CA ALA A 42 8.03 25.52 14.11
C ALA A 42 8.41 25.84 15.57
N ALA A 43 9.19 26.91 15.78
CA ALA A 43 9.60 27.38 17.10
C ALA A 43 9.25 28.87 17.27
N ALA A 44 9.10 29.33 18.51
CA ALA A 44 8.89 30.75 18.80
C ALA A 44 10.07 31.58 18.24
N GLY A 45 9.77 32.61 17.44
CA GLY A 45 10.80 33.41 16.78
C GLY A 45 11.41 32.76 15.52
N ALA A 46 10.80 31.72 14.96
CA ALA A 46 11.24 31.10 13.70
C ALA A 46 11.37 32.10 12.54
N ASP A 47 10.56 33.16 12.53
CA ASP A 47 10.63 34.22 11.51
C ASP A 47 11.97 34.96 11.49
N ARG A 48 12.74 34.91 12.60
CA ARG A 48 14.08 35.50 12.69
C ARG A 48 15.17 34.61 12.09
N LEU A 49 14.90 33.32 11.95
CA LEU A 49 15.86 32.31 11.48
C LEU A 49 15.49 31.75 10.11
N SER A 50 14.23 31.86 9.72
CA SER A 50 13.68 31.40 8.46
C SER A 50 13.76 32.51 7.41
N GLU A 51 14.28 32.20 6.22
CA GLU A 51 14.22 33.10 5.06
C GLU A 51 12.84 33.05 4.34
N GLY A 52 11.84 32.47 4.99
CA GLY A 52 10.51 32.25 4.43
C GLY A 52 10.55 31.31 3.22
N MET A 53 10.02 31.78 2.08
CA MET A 53 9.96 31.00 0.83
C MET A 53 11.18 31.19 -0.08
N ARG A 54 12.19 31.96 0.34
CA ARG A 54 13.44 32.08 -0.41
C ARG A 54 14.12 30.71 -0.45
N ARG A 55 14.53 30.26 -1.66
CA ARG A 55 15.16 28.94 -1.89
C ARG A 55 14.31 27.76 -1.38
N ALA A 56 12.99 27.81 -1.58
CA ALA A 56 12.04 26.81 -1.09
C ALA A 56 12.14 25.39 -1.71
N PHE A 57 13.22 25.06 -2.44
CA PHE A 57 13.39 23.71 -2.96
C PHE A 57 13.69 22.73 -1.82
N GLY A 58 12.76 21.80 -1.62
CA GLY A 58 12.80 20.88 -0.49
C GLY A 58 13.87 19.80 -0.57
N LYS A 59 14.22 19.27 0.61
CA LYS A 59 15.02 18.04 0.75
C LYS A 59 14.11 16.83 0.57
N ALA A 60 14.65 15.73 0.03
CA ALA A 60 13.90 14.48 -0.08
C ALA A 60 13.55 13.95 1.31
N ASN A 61 12.27 13.64 1.56
CA ASN A 61 11.79 13.18 2.85
C ASN A 61 11.21 11.76 2.77
N SER A 62 10.33 11.49 1.80
CA SER A 62 9.60 10.22 1.74
C SER A 62 9.42 9.71 0.30
N LEU A 63 8.94 8.48 0.18
CA LEU A 63 8.62 7.84 -1.09
C LEU A 63 7.11 7.68 -1.27
N ALA A 64 6.64 7.83 -2.50
CA ALA A 64 5.25 7.68 -2.87
C ALA A 64 5.08 6.78 -4.11
N VAL A 65 3.87 6.24 -4.24
CA VAL A 65 3.41 5.54 -5.45
C VAL A 65 2.50 6.48 -6.21
N ARG A 66 2.66 6.53 -7.53
CA ARG A 66 1.67 7.14 -8.41
C ARG A 66 0.73 6.03 -8.88
N ALA A 67 -0.45 5.95 -8.27
CA ALA A 67 -1.48 5.00 -8.66
C ALA A 67 -2.40 5.60 -9.74
N ARG A 68 -2.81 4.79 -10.71
CA ARG A 68 -3.85 5.12 -11.70
C ARG A 68 -5.15 4.40 -11.36
N GLN A 69 -6.28 4.92 -11.84
CA GLN A 69 -7.56 4.22 -11.70
C GLN A 69 -7.48 2.83 -12.35
N GLY A 70 -8.02 1.81 -11.67
CA GLY A 70 -7.97 0.42 -12.12
C GLY A 70 -6.62 -0.29 -11.94
N GLN A 71 -5.58 0.41 -11.45
CA GLN A 71 -4.29 -0.21 -11.19
C GLN A 71 -4.36 -1.13 -9.95
N VAL A 72 -3.85 -2.36 -10.09
CA VAL A 72 -3.76 -3.31 -8.98
C VAL A 72 -2.65 -2.86 -8.02
N ILE A 73 -3.01 -2.70 -6.74
CA ILE A 73 -2.08 -2.32 -5.66
C ILE A 73 -1.49 -3.55 -4.99
N MET A 74 -2.36 -4.49 -4.62
CA MET A 74 -2.02 -5.73 -3.94
C MET A 74 -2.95 -6.83 -4.44
N GLU A 75 -2.42 -8.05 -4.53
CA GLU A 75 -3.18 -9.25 -4.85
C GLU A 75 -2.92 -10.33 -3.79
N MET A 76 -3.91 -11.20 -3.61
CA MET A 76 -3.81 -12.37 -2.75
C MET A 76 -4.38 -13.56 -3.52
N ASN A 77 -3.59 -14.63 -3.63
CA ASN A 77 -3.99 -15.89 -4.19
C ASN A 77 -4.28 -16.85 -3.03
N VAL A 78 -5.47 -17.43 -3.04
CA VAL A 78 -5.97 -18.35 -2.02
C VAL A 78 -6.76 -19.47 -2.68
N ASP A 79 -6.89 -20.58 -1.98
CA ASP A 79 -7.81 -21.66 -2.38
C ASP A 79 -9.27 -21.20 -2.25
N LYS A 80 -10.17 -21.90 -2.97
CA LYS A 80 -11.59 -21.55 -3.05
C LYS A 80 -12.28 -21.48 -1.68
N GLU A 81 -11.83 -22.32 -0.74
CA GLU A 81 -12.34 -22.40 0.62
C GLU A 81 -12.08 -21.13 1.44
N HIS A 82 -11.00 -20.39 1.12
CA HIS A 82 -10.56 -19.22 1.88
C HIS A 82 -10.91 -17.89 1.20
N LEU A 83 -11.72 -17.92 0.15
CA LEU A 83 -12.08 -16.74 -0.65
C LEU A 83 -12.74 -15.63 0.20
N GLU A 84 -13.68 -15.98 1.07
CA GLU A 84 -14.38 -15.00 1.92
C GLU A 84 -13.44 -14.37 2.95
N ALA A 85 -12.55 -15.18 3.53
CA ALA A 85 -11.53 -14.71 4.45
C ALA A 85 -10.59 -13.72 3.76
N ALA A 86 -10.15 -14.01 2.52
CA ALA A 86 -9.32 -13.11 1.73
C ALA A 86 -10.03 -11.78 1.41
N LYS A 87 -11.32 -11.81 1.03
CA LYS A 87 -12.12 -10.60 0.81
C LYS A 87 -12.20 -9.76 2.08
N SER A 88 -12.44 -10.37 3.24
CA SER A 88 -12.49 -9.69 4.53
C SER A 88 -11.13 -9.08 4.90
N ALA A 89 -10.03 -9.82 4.68
CA ALA A 89 -8.67 -9.34 4.92
C ALA A 89 -8.33 -8.12 4.06
N LEU A 90 -8.64 -8.17 2.75
CA LEU A 90 -8.44 -7.03 1.85
C LEU A 90 -9.29 -5.82 2.24
N ARG A 91 -10.55 -6.01 2.64
CA ARG A 91 -11.41 -4.92 3.15
C ARG A 91 -10.78 -4.23 4.36
N LYS A 92 -10.22 -4.98 5.31
CA LYS A 92 -9.49 -4.40 6.45
C LYS A 92 -8.22 -3.69 6.04
N ALA A 93 -7.55 -4.15 4.99
CA ALA A 93 -6.35 -3.51 4.47
C ALA A 93 -6.63 -2.21 3.70
N CYS A 94 -7.80 -2.10 3.04
CA CYS A 94 -8.21 -0.91 2.28
C CYS A 94 -8.22 0.36 3.14
N VAL A 95 -8.56 0.27 4.43
CA VAL A 95 -8.59 1.44 5.34
C VAL A 95 -7.21 2.05 5.61
N LYS A 96 -6.13 1.36 5.19
CA LYS A 96 -4.74 1.87 5.32
C LYS A 96 -4.32 2.69 4.11
N LEU A 97 -5.09 2.65 3.02
CA LEU A 97 -4.82 3.40 1.81
C LEU A 97 -5.69 4.66 1.76
N PRO A 98 -5.16 5.79 1.24
CA PRO A 98 -6.00 6.93 0.92
C PRO A 98 -6.92 6.61 -0.26
N GLY A 99 -8.16 7.11 -0.22
CA GLY A 99 -9.17 6.91 -1.25
C GLY A 99 -10.08 5.70 -1.02
N THR A 100 -10.82 5.30 -2.05
CA THR A 100 -11.77 4.17 -2.02
C THR A 100 -11.33 3.07 -3.00
N PRO A 101 -10.48 2.13 -2.57
CA PRO A 101 -10.07 1.00 -3.40
C PRO A 101 -11.25 0.05 -3.65
N SER A 102 -11.35 -0.49 -4.86
CA SER A 102 -12.25 -1.58 -5.20
C SER A 102 -11.56 -2.94 -5.02
N ILE A 103 -12.30 -3.96 -4.59
CA ILE A 103 -11.81 -5.33 -4.51
C ILE A 103 -12.48 -6.15 -5.60
N ASN A 104 -11.69 -6.67 -6.52
CA ASN A 104 -12.14 -7.53 -7.61
C ASN A 104 -11.67 -8.97 -7.36
N PHE A 105 -12.49 -9.93 -7.79
CA PHE A 105 -12.17 -11.36 -7.73
C PHE A 105 -11.96 -11.87 -9.15
N PHE A 106 -10.95 -12.71 -9.32
CA PHE A 106 -10.67 -13.41 -10.57
C PHE A 106 -10.45 -14.88 -10.24
N GLU A 107 -11.11 -15.78 -10.98
CA GLU A 107 -10.83 -17.21 -10.90
C GLU A 107 -9.66 -17.51 -11.85
N ASN A 108 -8.54 -17.96 -11.29
CA ASN A 108 -7.42 -18.41 -12.11
C ASN A 108 -7.81 -19.77 -12.71
N LYS A 109 -7.91 -19.85 -14.05
CA LYS A 109 -8.00 -21.15 -14.74
C LYS A 109 -6.74 -21.96 -14.40
N LYS A 110 -6.92 -23.24 -14.07
CA LYS A 110 -5.80 -24.17 -13.84
C LYS A 110 -4.80 -24.04 -15.00
N VAL A 111 -3.52 -23.94 -14.66
CA VAL A 111 -2.42 -24.05 -15.63
C VAL A 111 -2.33 -25.54 -16.01
N GLU A 112 -3.25 -26.02 -16.87
CA GLU A 112 -3.20 -27.37 -17.44
C GLU A 112 -2.23 -27.48 -18.62
N ASN A 113 -1.55 -26.40 -19.00
CA ASN A 113 -0.61 -26.38 -20.13
C ASN A 113 0.75 -25.82 -19.73
N LEU A 114 1.53 -26.60 -19.00
CA LEU A 114 3.00 -26.47 -19.02
C LEU A 114 3.57 -27.90 -19.00
N SER A 115 3.42 -28.57 -20.15
CA SER A 115 4.22 -29.72 -20.56
C SER A 115 5.41 -29.23 -21.38
#